data_AF-A0A6A5V2D2-F1
#
_entry.id   AF-A0A6A5V2D2-F1
#
_cell.length_a   1.000
_cell.length_b   1.000
_cell.length_c   1.000
_cell.angle_alpha   90.00
_cell.angle_beta   90.00
_cell.angle_gamma   90.00
#
_symmetry.space_group_name_H-M   'P 1'
#
loop_
_entity.id
_entity.type
_entity.pdbx_description
1 polymer ?
#
loop_
_entity_poly.entity_id
_entity_poly.type
_entity_poly.pdbx_seq_one_letter_code
_entity_poly.pdbx_strand_id
1 'polypeptide(L)' 'FLEYKRNNKKFKHILVIIYCLTKMRYFIPVTSLGTNKLASTFISHIYYLHRTPDNVILD' A
#
# COMPACT_ATOMS: atom_id res chain seq x y z
N PHE A 1 17.03 7.11 9.65
CA PHE A 1 15.76 7.02 8.89
C PHE A 1 16.08 6.93 7.41
N LEU A 2 15.71 5.83 6.75
CA LEU A 2 16.01 5.59 5.33
C LEU A 2 14.98 6.35 4.48
N GLU A 3 15.31 7.54 3.97
CA GLU A 3 14.46 8.27 3.02
C GLU A 3 14.81 7.87 1.58
N TYR A 4 13.86 7.30 0.85
CA TYR A 4 14.02 6.99 -0.57
C TYR A 4 13.48 8.14 -1.43
N LYS A 5 14.28 8.68 -2.35
CA LYS A 5 13.88 9.77 -3.26
C LYS A 5 13.80 9.27 -4.69
N ARG A 6 12.64 9.41 -5.33
CA ARG A 6 12.43 9.12 -6.76
C ARG A 6 11.49 10.14 -7.37
N ASN A 7 11.82 10.68 -8.55
CA ASN A 7 11.01 11.69 -9.27
C ASN A 7 10.49 12.83 -8.38
N ASN A 8 11.39 13.43 -7.59
CA ASN A 8 11.11 14.50 -6.62
C ASN A 8 10.12 14.14 -5.49
N LYS A 9 9.71 12.88 -5.35
CA LYS A 9 8.93 12.37 -4.23
C LYS A 9 9.85 11.75 -3.19
N LYS A 10 9.58 12.06 -1.91
CA LYS A 10 10.25 11.44 -0.76
C LYS A 10 9.32 10.37 -0.17
N PHE A 11 9.77 9.13 -0.18
CA PHE A 11 9.08 8.00 0.41
C PHE A 11 9.63 7.79 1.81
N LYS A 12 8.74 7.92 2.79
CA LYS A 12 9.09 7.88 4.23
C LYS A 12 8.51 6.66 4.95
N HIS A 13 7.50 6.03 4.34
CA HIS A 13 6.78 4.93 4.94
C HIS A 13 6.66 3.80 3.93
N ILE A 14 6.41 2.59 4.43
CA ILE A 14 6.11 1.41 3.62
C ILE A 14 4.72 0.96 4.05
N LEU A 15 3.78 0.95 3.10
CA LEU A 15 2.50 0.30 3.26
C LEU A 15 2.69 -1.19 3.01
N VAL A 16 2.42 -2.00 4.04
CA VAL A 16 2.47 -3.45 3.95
C VAL A 16 1.05 -3.98 3.83
N ILE A 17 0.77 -4.71 2.76
CA ILE A 17 -0.53 -5.36 2.56
C ILE A 17 -0.32 -6.85 2.45
N ILE A 18 -1.05 -7.63 3.25
CA ILE A 18 -1.00 -9.08 3.24
C ILE A 18 -2.34 -9.57 2.68
N TYR A 19 -2.29 -10.26 1.54
CA TYR A 19 -3.48 -10.91 1.00
C TYR A 19 -3.59 -12.31 1.60
N CYS A 20 -4.53 -12.50 2.53
CA CYS A 20 -4.63 -13.71 3.35
C CYS A 20 -4.91 -14.98 2.55
N LEU A 21 -5.60 -14.88 1.40
CA LEU A 21 -5.97 -16.02 0.57
C LEU A 21 -4.75 -16.65 -0.11
N THR A 22 -3.89 -15.84 -0.76
CA THR A 22 -2.69 -16.34 -1.46
C THR A 22 -1.42 -16.25 -0.61
N LYS A 23 -1.51 -15.71 0.61
CA LYS A 23 -0.38 -15.38 1.49
C LYS A 23 0.66 -14.42 0.86
N MET A 24 0.28 -13.70 -0.20
CA MET A 24 1.15 -12.71 -0.84
C MET A 24 1.30 -11.45 0.03
N ARG A 25 2.50 -10.86 0.01
CA ARG A 25 2.83 -9.64 0.74
C ARG A 25 3.28 -8.56 -0.24
N TYR A 26 2.63 -7.41 -0.16
CA TYR A 26 2.95 -6.23 -0.95
C TYR A 26 3.65 -5.21 -0.07
N PHE A 27 4.83 -4.77 -0.49
CA PHE A 27 5.62 -3.73 0.18
C PHE A 27 5.64 -2.50 -0.71
N ILE A 28 4.78 -1.53 -0.40
CA ILE A 28 4.58 -0.37 -1.28
C ILE A 28 5.14 0.87 -0.59
N PRO A 29 6.19 1.51 -1.14
CA PRO A 29 6.70 2.75 -0.57
C PRO A 29 5.65 3.86 -0.76
N VAL A 30 5.34 4.58 0.32
CA VAL A 30 4.40 5.70 0.31
C VAL A 30 5.01 6.98 0.87
N THR A 31 4.56 8.11 0.33
CA THR A 31 5.07 9.44 0.68
C THR A 31 4.43 9.99 1.96
N SER A 32 3.21 9.57 2.28
CA SER A 32 2.43 10.01 3.43
C SER A 32 1.42 8.95 3.85
N LEU A 33 0.97 9.01 5.10
CA LEU A 33 -0.05 8.13 5.68
C LEU A 33 -1.48 8.70 5.55
N GLY A 34 -1.69 9.67 4.64
CA GLY A 34 -3.02 10.26 4.45
C GLY A 34 -3.99 9.26 3.85
N THR A 35 -5.18 9.15 4.42
CA THR A 35 -6.20 8.15 4.06
C THR A 35 -6.49 8.09 2.56
N ASN A 36 -6.66 9.25 1.91
CA ASN A 36 -6.93 9.32 0.47
C ASN A 36 -5.79 8.71 -0.35
N LYS A 37 -4.54 8.96 0.05
CA LYS A 37 -3.34 8.44 -0.62
C LYS A 37 -3.27 6.93 -0.49
N LEU A 38 -3.48 6.43 0.74
CA LEU A 38 -3.46 5.00 1.04
C LEU A 38 -4.58 4.26 0.30
N ALA A 39 -5.80 4.82 0.28
CA ALA A 39 -6.92 4.27 -0.45
C ALA A 39 -6.64 4.19 -1.96
N SER A 40 -6.13 5.26 -2.57
CA SER A 40 -5.73 5.22 -3.98
C SER A 40 -4.64 4.18 -4.24
N THR A 41 -3.62 4.09 -3.38
CA THR A 41 -2.56 3.09 -3.50
C THR A 41 -3.09 1.67 -3.38
N PHE A 42 -4.00 1.42 -2.43
CA PHE A 42 -4.68 0.15 -2.24
C PHE A 42 -5.48 -0.25 -3.48
N ILE A 43 -6.27 0.68 -4.04
CA ILE A 43 -7.06 0.42 -5.25
C ILE A 43 -6.14 0.06 -6.42
N SER A 44 -5.06 0.82 -6.63
CA SER A 44 -4.16 0.59 -7.77
C SER A 44 -3.38 -0.73 -7.70
N HIS A 45 -3.08 -1.26 -6.50
CA HIS A 45 -2.23 -2.44 -6.35
C HIS A 45 -3.00 -3.71 -5.97
N ILE A 46 -4.05 -3.59 -5.16
CA ILE A 46 -4.77 -4.74 -4.62
C ILE A 46 -6.08 -4.93 -5.35
N TYR A 47 -6.95 -3.91 -5.38
CA TYR A 47 -8.27 -4.01 -6.02
C TYR A 47 -8.15 -4.38 -7.50
N TYR A 48 -7.22 -3.76 -8.21
CA TYR A 48 -6.96 -4.07 -9.62
C TYR A 48 -6.59 -5.55 -9.85
N LEU A 49 -5.78 -6.14 -8.96
CA LEU A 49 -5.27 -7.52 -9.12
C LEU A 49 -6.23 -8.59 -8.57
N HIS A 50 -6.84 -8.33 -7.42
CA HIS A 50 -7.58 -9.34 -6.64
C HIS A 50 -9.08 -9.04 -6.52
N ARG A 51 -9.56 -7.97 -7.17
CA ARG A 51 -10.91 -7.41 -6.98
C ARG A 51 -11.13 -6.94 -5.54
N THR A 52 -12.39 -6.66 -5.19
CA THR A 52 -12.80 -6.28 -3.83
C THR A 52 -12.54 -7.45 -2.87
N PRO A 53 -11.70 -7.28 -1.84
CA PRO A 53 -11.64 -8.26 -0.76
C PRO A 53 -12.90 -8.17 0.10
N ASP A 54 -13.34 -9.31 0.64
CA ASP A 54 -14.54 -9.37 1.49
C ASP A 54 -14.36 -8.59 2.80
N ASN A 55 -13.15 -8.60 3.36
CA ASN A 55 -12.81 -7.92 4.60
C ASN A 55 -11.44 -7.26 4.52
N VAL A 56 -11.32 -6.09 5.14
CA VAL A 56 -10.05 -5.38 5.34
C VAL A 56 -9.85 -5.21 6.84
N ILE A 57 -8.74 -5.74 7.35
CA ILE A 57 -8.34 -5.62 8.75
C ILE A 57 -7.15 -4.64 8.80
N LEU A 58 -7.26 -3.64 9.67
CA LEU A 58 -6.22 -2.64 9.93
C LEU A 58 -6.01 -2.59 11.45
N ASP A 59 -4.76 -2.54 11.91
CA ASP A 59 -4.42 -2.29 13.32
C ASP A 59 -4.54 -0.80 13.69
#